data_AF-A0A482ZJF6-F1
#
_entry.id   AF-A0A482ZJF6-F1
#
_cell.length_a   1.000
_cell.length_b   1.000
_cell.length_c   1.000
_cell.angle_alpha   90.00
_cell.angle_beta   90.00
_cell.angle_gamma   90.00
#
_symmetry.space_group_name_H-M   'P 1'
#
loop_
_entity.id
_entity.type
_entity.pdbx_description
1 polymer ?
#
loop_
_entity_poly.entity_id
_entity_poly.type
_entity_poly.pdbx_seq_one_letter_code
_entity_poly.pdbx_strand_id
1 'polypeptide(L)'
;MRISPEMRQYFKSACQNVEDKAFLFGSRVNDSKRGGDIDVFILSNKHYDSDTVRTIRAKFMQKFGWQKLDLINWTFDEKNTFKDLVMDEAIEL
;
A
#
# COMPACT_ATOMS: atom_id res chain seq x y z
N MET A 1 13.64 -2.45 -5.00
CA MET A 1 12.24 -2.75 -4.60
C MET A 1 11.64 -3.75 -5.57
N ARG A 2 10.89 -4.73 -5.05
CA ARG A 2 10.35 -5.87 -5.82
C ARG A 2 8.88 -5.69 -6.18
N ILE A 3 8.55 -4.56 -6.79
CA ILE A 3 7.22 -4.23 -7.31
C ILE A 3 7.34 -3.67 -8.73
N SER A 4 6.43 -4.04 -9.63
CA SER A 4 6.49 -3.59 -11.03
C SER A 4 6.07 -2.11 -11.16
N PRO A 5 6.55 -1.40 -12.21
CA PRO A 5 6.08 -0.04 -12.49
C PRO A 5 4.56 0.06 -12.66
N GLU A 6 3.92 -0.96 -13.23
CA GLU A 6 2.47 -0.99 -13.40
C GLU A 6 1.71 -1.12 -12.07
N MET A 7 2.22 -1.91 -11.13
CA MET A 7 1.64 -2.02 -9.78
C MET A 7 1.79 -0.71 -9.01
N ARG A 8 2.96 -0.07 -9.11
CA ARG A 8 3.18 1.26 -8.55
C ARG A 8 2.16 2.27 -9.09
N GLN A 9 1.97 2.30 -10.42
CA GLN A 9 0.99 3.18 -11.05
C GLN A 9 -0.44 2.84 -10.62
N TYR A 10 -0.75 1.56 -10.44
CA TYR A 10 -2.04 1.12 -9.92
C TYR A 10 -2.33 1.72 -8.54
N PHE A 11 -1.39 1.62 -7.59
CA PHE A 11 -1.60 2.15 -6.23
C PHE A 11 -1.73 3.67 -6.21
N LYS A 12 -0.95 4.39 -7.03
CA LYS A 12 -1.15 5.84 -7.24
C LYS A 12 -2.56 6.16 -7.72
N SER A 13 -3.04 5.43 -8.74
CA SER A 13 -4.37 5.65 -9.31
C SER A 13 -5.52 5.17 -8.41
N ALA A 14 -5.24 4.34 -7.41
CA ALA A 14 -6.23 3.81 -6.48
C ALA A 14 -6.56 4.79 -5.34
N CYS A 15 -5.74 5.83 -5.16
CA CYS A 15 -5.98 6.90 -4.20
C CYS A 15 -7.22 7.71 -4.59
N GLN A 16 -8.09 8.01 -3.62
CA GLN A 16 -9.34 8.74 -3.83
C GLN A 16 -9.11 10.24 -4.05
N ASN A 17 -8.10 10.81 -3.40
CA ASN A 17 -7.77 12.24 -3.47
C ASN A 17 -6.32 12.45 -3.92
N VAL A 18 -6.02 13.68 -4.37
CA VAL A 18 -4.70 14.04 -4.92
C VAL A 18 -3.63 14.08 -3.84
N GLU A 19 -4.01 14.42 -2.61
CA GLU A 19 -3.13 14.47 -1.46
C GLU A 19 -2.86 13.10 -0.83
N ASP A 20 -3.67 12.10 -1.15
CA ASP A 20 -3.50 10.75 -0.62
C ASP A 20 -2.24 10.12 -1.22
N LYS A 21 -1.54 9.34 -0.41
CA LYS A 21 -0.24 8.76 -0.77
C LYS A 21 -0.20 7.27 -0.51
N ALA A 22 0.32 6.52 -1.48
CA ALA A 22 0.54 5.08 -1.35
C ALA A 22 2.02 4.78 -1.08
N PHE A 23 2.28 3.86 -0.17
CA PHE A 23 3.62 3.46 0.22
C PHE A 23 3.76 1.94 0.20
N LEU A 24 4.90 1.47 -0.28
CA LEU A 24 5.31 0.08 -0.13
C LEU A 24 6.13 -0.06 1.15
N PHE A 25 5.83 -1.09 1.93
CA PHE A 25 6.61 -1.45 3.10
C PHE A 25 6.94 -2.94 3.14
N GLY A 26 7.55 -3.38 4.23
CA GLY A 26 7.80 -4.80 4.48
C GLY A 26 8.84 -5.43 3.54
N SER A 27 8.64 -6.70 3.21
CA SER A 27 9.70 -7.51 2.60
C SER A 27 10.06 -7.11 1.16
N ARG A 28 9.16 -6.43 0.43
CA ARG A 28 9.36 -6.05 -0.98
C ARG A 28 10.05 -4.71 -1.16
N VAL A 29 10.28 -3.95 -0.09
CA VAL A 29 11.15 -2.77 -0.11
C VAL A 29 12.59 -3.17 -0.48
N ASN A 30 13.09 -4.26 0.10
CA ASN A 30 14.45 -4.75 -0.05
C ASN A 30 14.53 -5.91 -1.06
N ASP A 31 15.39 -5.78 -2.07
CA ASP A 31 15.56 -6.78 -3.14
C ASP A 31 16.28 -8.06 -2.66
N SER A 32 17.04 -7.98 -1.57
CA SER A 32 17.76 -9.11 -0.97
C SER A 32 16.89 -9.96 -0.03
N LYS A 33 15.73 -9.46 0.43
CA LYS A 33 14.83 -10.19 1.33
C LYS A 33 14.01 -11.22 0.55
N ARG A 34 13.85 -12.43 1.10
CA ARG A 34 12.91 -13.45 0.63
C ARG A 34 11.55 -13.20 1.27
N GLY A 35 10.51 -13.06 0.46
CA GLY A 35 9.15 -12.76 0.91
C GLY A 35 8.22 -12.59 -0.27
N GLY A 36 6.97 -13.03 -0.12
CA GLY A 36 6.00 -13.17 -1.22
C GLY A 36 4.83 -12.18 -1.18
N ASP A 37 4.56 -11.54 -0.05
CA ASP A 37 3.38 -10.68 0.09
C ASP A 37 3.69 -9.24 -0.35
N ILE A 38 2.66 -8.51 -0.79
CA ILE A 38 2.75 -7.07 -1.08
C ILE A 38 2.14 -6.34 0.09
N ASP A 39 2.98 -5.69 0.87
CA ASP A 39 2.57 -4.86 2.00
C ASP A 39 2.50 -3.40 1.54
N VAL A 40 1.30 -2.83 1.50
CA VAL A 40 1.06 -1.44 1.07
C VAL A 40 0.20 -0.72 2.10
N PHE A 41 0.51 0.54 2.39
CA PHE A 41 -0.41 1.40 3.11
C PHE A 41 -0.74 2.66 2.33
N ILE A 42 -1.95 3.19 2.56
CA ILE A 42 -2.38 4.49 2.06
C ILE A 42 -2.44 5.47 3.24
N LEU A 43 -1.84 6.64 3.08
CA LEU A 43 -2.02 7.79 3.96
C LEU A 43 -2.99 8.78 3.33
N SER A 44 -3.98 9.20 4.10
CA SER A 44 -5.04 10.09 3.66
C SER A 44 -5.53 11.00 4.79
N ASN A 45 -6.36 11.99 4.48
CA ASN A 45 -6.98 12.84 5.50
C ASN A 45 -8.04 12.09 6.34
N LYS A 46 -8.65 11.05 5.77
CA LYS A 46 -9.67 10.21 6.39
C LYS A 46 -9.45 8.76 6.01
N HIS A 47 -9.80 7.84 6.91
CA HIS A 47 -9.78 6.42 6.57
C HIS A 47 -10.68 6.13 5.38
N TYR A 48 -10.18 5.31 4.47
CA TYR A 48 -10.99 4.67 3.45
C TYR A 48 -11.92 3.67 4.13
N ASP A 49 -13.15 3.61 3.67
CA ASP A 49 -14.12 2.63 4.15
C ASP A 49 -13.73 1.20 3.68
N SER A 50 -14.36 0.21 4.30
CA SER A 50 -14.07 -1.20 4.03
C SER A 50 -14.34 -1.60 2.58
N ASP A 51 -15.34 -1.01 1.93
CA ASP A 51 -15.71 -1.33 0.55
C ASP A 51 -14.71 -0.76 -0.43
N THR A 52 -14.19 0.45 -0.17
CA THR A 52 -13.09 1.04 -0.92
C THR A 52 -11.84 0.16 -0.83
N VAL A 53 -11.41 -0.20 0.39
CA VAL A 53 -10.22 -1.04 0.59
C VAL A 53 -10.39 -2.42 -0.08
N ARG A 54 -11.59 -3.02 0.05
CA ARG A 54 -11.93 -4.29 -0.62
C ARG A 54 -11.89 -4.16 -2.14
N THR A 55 -12.40 -3.06 -2.69
CA THR A 55 -12.41 -2.79 -4.13
C THR A 55 -10.99 -2.67 -4.68
N ILE A 56 -10.10 -1.99 -3.96
CA ILE A 56 -8.68 -1.89 -4.33
C ILE A 56 -8.07 -3.30 -4.34
N ARG A 57 -8.22 -4.08 -3.28
CA ARG A 57 -7.70 -5.47 -3.25
C ARG A 57 -8.24 -6.33 -4.40
N ALA A 58 -9.54 -6.28 -4.67
CA ALA A 58 -10.17 -7.07 -5.73
C ALA A 58 -9.68 -6.68 -7.13
N LYS A 59 -9.61 -5.37 -7.42
CA LYS A 59 -9.11 -4.86 -8.71
C LYS A 59 -7.63 -5.16 -8.90
N PHE A 60 -6.84 -5.09 -7.83
CA PHE A 60 -5.43 -5.48 -7.88
C PHE A 60 -5.28 -6.94 -8.29
N MET A 61 -5.98 -7.86 -7.61
CA MET A 61 -5.94 -9.29 -7.90
C MET A 61 -6.44 -9.60 -9.32
N GLN A 62 -7.50 -8.92 -9.77
CA GLN A 62 -8.01 -9.07 -11.14
C GLN A 62 -6.96 -8.65 -12.18
N LYS A 63 -6.21 -7.58 -11.93
CA LYS A 63 -5.24 -7.01 -12.88
C LYS A 63 -3.90 -7.76 -12.88
N PHE A 64 -3.40 -8.17 -11.72
CA PHE A 64 -2.05 -8.73 -11.56
C PHE A 64 -2.02 -10.21 -11.18
N GLY A 65 -3.18 -10.87 -11.18
CA GLY A 65 -3.33 -12.28 -10.82
C GLY A 65 -3.27 -12.52 -9.32
N TRP A 66 -3.17 -13.80 -8.96
CA TRP A 66 -3.13 -14.23 -7.56
C TRP A 66 -1.82 -13.81 -6.88
N GLN A 67 -1.88 -12.70 -6.16
CA GLN A 67 -0.81 -12.18 -5.32
C GLN A 67 -1.42 -11.70 -4.01
N LYS A 68 -0.84 -12.13 -2.89
CA LYS A 68 -1.31 -11.68 -1.57
C LYS A 68 -0.97 -10.20 -1.38
N LEU A 69 -2.00 -9.40 -1.15
CA LEU A 69 -1.93 -7.94 -0.95
C LEU A 69 -2.48 -7.58 0.44
N ASP A 70 -1.58 -7.19 1.32
CA ASP A 70 -1.88 -6.68 2.65
C ASP A 70 -1.93 -5.14 2.58
N LEU A 71 -3.14 -4.62 2.36
CA LEU A 71 -3.45 -3.18 2.29
C LEU A 71 -3.94 -2.62 3.63
N ILE A 72 -3.24 -1.61 4.14
CA ILE A 72 -3.61 -0.84 5.33
C ILE A 72 -3.95 0.60 4.92
N ASN A 73 -4.79 1.29 5.68
CA ASN A 73 -5.03 2.72 5.47
C ASN A 73 -5.01 3.45 6.82
N TRP A 74 -4.18 4.48 6.90
CA TRP A 74 -4.04 5.34 8.07
C TRP A 74 -4.36 6.78 7.70
N THR A 75 -4.75 7.56 8.70
CA THR A 75 -4.80 9.02 8.50
C THR A 75 -3.44 9.66 8.72
N PHE A 76 -3.20 10.86 8.16
CA PHE A 76 -1.98 11.62 8.41
C PHE A 76 -1.72 11.84 9.90
N ASP A 77 -2.76 12.18 10.67
CA ASP A 77 -2.66 12.53 12.09
C ASP A 77 -2.83 11.34 13.06
N GLU A 78 -3.08 10.14 12.53
CA GLU A 78 -3.22 8.94 13.37
C GLU A 78 -1.93 8.62 14.11
N LYS A 79 -2.03 8.51 15.44
CA LYS A 79 -0.94 8.03 16.30
C LYS A 79 -1.02 6.52 16.42
N ASN A 80 -0.04 5.83 15.86
CA ASN A 80 0.01 4.38 15.86
C ASN A 80 1.47 3.92 15.85
N THR A 81 1.90 3.19 16.88
CA THR A 81 3.30 2.74 17.01
C THR A 81 3.75 1.91 15.82
N PHE A 82 2.85 1.12 15.23
CA PHE A 82 3.16 0.34 14.04
C PHE A 82 3.29 1.25 12.81
N LYS A 83 2.45 2.27 12.65
CA LYS A 83 2.63 3.29 11.60
C LYS A 83 4.00 3.94 11.70
N ASP A 84 4.38 4.40 12.90
CA ASP A 84 5.66 5.09 13.11
C ASP A 84 6.85 4.19 12.76
N LEU A 85 6.81 2.91 13.16
CA LEU A 85 7.84 1.92 12.84
C LEU A 85 7.96 1.68 11.33
N VAL A 86 6.82 1.55 10.65
CA VAL A 86 6.79 1.16 9.23
C VAL A 86 7.15 2.33 8.32
N MET A 87 6.80 3.57 8.71
CA MET A 87 7.08 4.76 7.92
C MET A 87 8.58 5.03 7.72
N ASP A 88 9.43 4.63 8.66
CA ASP A 88 10.89 4.81 8.56
C ASP A 88 11.51 3.97 7.41
N GLU A 89 10.98 2.78 7.17
CA GLU A 89 11.46 1.87 6.12
C GLU A 89 10.64 1.93 4.81
N ALA A 90 9.54 2.68 4.81
CA ALA A 90 8.60 2.70 3.69
C ALA A 90 9.12 3.51 2.50
N ILE A 91 8.74 3.08 1.29
CA ILE A 91 9.03 3.81 0.05
C ILE A 91 7.72 4.31 -0.54
N GLU A 92 7.62 5.63 -0.78
CA GLU A 92 6.52 6.23 -1.53
C GLU A 92 6.51 5.65 -2.96
N LEU A 93 5.36 5.08 -3.34
CA LEU A 93 5.17 4.48 -4.65
C LEU A 93 4.99 5.59 -5.67
#